data_AF-A0A178GPQ8-F1
#
_entry.id   AF-A0A178GPQ8-F1
#
_cell.length_a   1.000
_cell.length_b   1.000
_cell.length_c   1.000
_cell.angle_alpha   90.00
_cell.angle_beta   90.00
_cell.angle_gamma   90.00
#
_symmetry.space_group_name_H-M   'P 1'
#
loop_
_entity.id
_entity.type
_entity.pdbx_description
1 polymer ?
#
loop_
_entity_poly.entity_id
_entity_poly.type
_entity_poly.pdbx_seq_one_letter_code
_entity_poly.pdbx_strand_id
1 'polypeptide(L)'
;MPRVFMILAAVTLAIFIGLFYQHSVQQKHQAELLEYETVLEEKTESIAQQAQDWSKPIQIELEDDRLEGDYAIMAEFMLGQLRDSAEERNQYLRDLKAANWQNFLDINRLAKDQTQDYKETEAMLKQVHQIMDIYQQKIQQRDAELIDKAQQLDIKNRYRQQLTQNLKDSQQNSNAHVIFEIEKQNLAKADALFAVLKKYKWQKKNNMFMFYDDKAVKEFNALYKEILDLNKQMQQVASANQKAVENKL
;
A
#
# COMPACT_ATOMS: atom_id res chain seq x y z
N MET A 1 -3.08 7.50 -16.17
CA MET A 1 -2.48 6.98 -14.93
C MET A 1 -2.83 7.74 -13.63
N PRO A 2 -3.77 8.72 -13.53
CA PRO A 2 -4.04 9.38 -12.24
C PRO A 2 -4.98 8.60 -11.32
N ARG A 3 -5.63 7.53 -11.81
CA ARG A 3 -6.64 6.76 -11.06
C ARG A 3 -6.10 5.55 -10.30
N VAL A 4 -4.84 5.18 -10.52
CA VAL A 4 -4.24 3.96 -9.93
C VAL A 4 -3.75 4.20 -8.50
N PHE A 5 -3.31 5.42 -8.17
CA PHE A 5 -2.80 5.78 -6.85
C PHE A 5 -3.87 5.94 -5.75
N MET A 6 -5.15 5.81 -6.08
CA MET A 6 -6.26 6.24 -5.21
C MET A 6 -6.87 5.14 -4.31
N ILE A 7 -6.45 3.88 -4.41
CA ILE A 7 -7.26 2.74 -3.89
C ILE A 7 -6.62 2.03 -2.66
N LEU A 8 -5.42 2.41 -2.23
CA LEU A 8 -4.59 1.54 -1.39
C LEU A 8 -4.73 1.68 0.13
N ALA A 9 -5.52 2.63 0.62
CA ALA A 9 -5.72 2.86 2.05
C ALA A 9 -6.60 1.80 2.76
N ALA A 10 -7.37 0.98 2.02
CA ALA A 10 -8.43 0.15 2.59
C ALA A 10 -8.00 -1.26 3.04
N VAL A 11 -6.73 -1.65 2.84
CA VAL A 11 -6.36 -3.07 2.84
C VAL A 11 -6.05 -3.66 4.22
N THR A 12 -5.51 -2.86 5.13
CA THR A 12 -5.04 -3.30 6.46
C THR A 12 -6.17 -3.41 7.49
N LEU A 13 -7.38 -2.98 7.12
CA LEU A 13 -8.53 -2.73 8.00
C LEU A 13 -9.30 -4.00 8.44
N ALA A 14 -9.35 -5.02 7.57
CA ALA A 14 -10.29 -6.14 7.69
C ALA A 14 -9.96 -7.17 8.77
N ILE A 15 -8.69 -7.27 9.14
CA ILE A 15 -8.16 -8.42 9.86
C ILE A 15 -8.27 -8.22 11.36
N PHE A 16 -8.18 -6.98 11.84
CA PHE A 16 -8.21 -6.69 13.26
C PHE A 16 -9.61 -6.77 13.90
N ILE A 17 -10.66 -6.40 13.15
CA ILE A 17 -12.04 -6.42 13.65
C ILE A 17 -12.59 -7.87 13.75
N GLY A 18 -12.30 -8.73 12.77
CA GLY A 18 -12.87 -10.08 12.71
C GLY A 18 -12.33 -11.09 13.72
N LEU A 19 -11.17 -10.84 14.35
CA LEU A 19 -10.48 -11.84 15.19
C LEU A 19 -10.90 -11.82 16.67
N PHE A 20 -11.58 -10.76 17.13
CA PHE A 20 -12.13 -10.71 18.49
C PHE A 20 -13.55 -11.27 18.58
N TYR A 21 -14.33 -11.18 17.48
CA TYR A 21 -15.71 -11.66 17.44
C TYR A 21 -15.86 -13.19 17.57
N GLN A 22 -14.89 -13.96 17.04
CA GLN A 22 -15.03 -15.43 16.97
C GLN A 22 -14.77 -16.15 18.31
N HIS A 23 -14.19 -15.47 19.31
CA HIS A 23 -13.73 -16.13 20.55
C HIS A 23 -14.27 -15.58 21.87
N SER A 24 -15.10 -14.53 21.87
CA SER A 24 -15.59 -13.86 23.07
C SER A 24 -16.88 -14.45 23.67
N VAL A 25 -16.99 -15.78 23.74
CA VAL A 25 -18.08 -16.44 24.47
C VAL A 25 -17.69 -16.57 25.96
N GLN A 26 -17.62 -15.45 26.69
CA GLN A 26 -17.54 -15.47 28.16
C GLN A 26 -18.18 -14.22 28.79
N GLN A 27 -19.37 -14.43 29.37
CA GLN A 27 -20.37 -13.44 29.82
C GLN A 27 -19.94 -12.47 30.96
N LYS A 28 -18.66 -12.38 31.34
CA LYS A 28 -18.20 -11.50 32.45
C LYS A 28 -17.57 -10.17 32.04
N HIS A 29 -17.19 -9.99 30.77
CA HIS A 29 -16.55 -8.75 30.27
C HIS A 29 -17.18 -8.25 28.95
N GLN A 30 -18.46 -8.55 28.71
CA GLN A 30 -19.12 -8.20 27.44
C GLN A 30 -19.16 -6.68 27.19
N ALA A 31 -19.35 -5.87 28.24
CA ALA A 31 -19.39 -4.41 28.09
C ALA A 31 -18.01 -3.83 27.73
N GLU A 32 -16.97 -4.18 28.47
CA GLU A 32 -15.58 -3.75 28.20
C GLU A 32 -15.08 -4.23 26.83
N LEU A 33 -15.46 -5.44 26.42
CA LEU A 33 -15.11 -5.95 25.10
C LEU A 33 -15.86 -5.20 23.99
N LEU A 34 -17.16 -4.91 24.18
CA LEU A 34 -17.94 -4.14 23.21
C LEU A 34 -17.38 -2.72 23.06
N GLU A 35 -16.97 -2.09 24.16
CA GLU A 35 -16.29 -0.78 24.13
C GLU A 35 -14.94 -0.87 23.41
N TYR A 36 -14.15 -1.91 23.67
CA TYR A 36 -12.91 -2.19 22.93
C TYR A 36 -13.13 -2.34 21.42
N GLU A 37 -14.12 -3.14 21.01
CA GLU A 37 -14.46 -3.34 19.60
C GLU A 37 -14.94 -2.04 18.95
N THR A 38 -15.78 -1.27 19.64
CA THR A 38 -16.31 0.02 19.16
C THR A 38 -15.18 1.04 18.96
N VAL A 39 -14.28 1.18 19.94
CA VAL A 39 -13.12 2.09 19.86
C VAL A 39 -12.20 1.69 18.70
N LEU A 40 -11.94 0.39 18.55
CA LEU A 40 -11.15 -0.10 17.43
C LEU A 40 -11.81 0.24 16.10
N GLU A 41 -13.10 -0.02 15.93
CA GLU A 41 -13.84 0.27 14.69
C GLU A 41 -13.79 1.77 14.34
N GLU A 42 -14.18 2.64 15.28
CA GLU A 42 -14.21 4.10 15.06
C GLU A 42 -12.83 4.67 14.69
N LYS A 43 -11.78 4.32 15.45
CA LYS A 43 -10.44 4.84 15.20
C LYS A 43 -9.83 4.24 13.93
N THR A 44 -10.13 2.99 13.65
CA THR A 44 -9.74 2.31 12.41
C THR A 44 -10.38 2.98 11.20
N GLU A 45 -11.67 3.29 11.25
CA GLU A 45 -12.36 4.04 10.20
C GLU A 45 -11.74 5.42 10.01
N SER A 46 -11.46 6.14 11.10
CA SER A 46 -10.80 7.46 11.04
C SER A 46 -9.41 7.38 10.37
N ILE A 47 -8.59 6.37 10.72
CA ILE A 47 -7.31 6.13 10.03
C ILE A 47 -7.54 5.87 8.54
N ALA A 48 -8.51 5.03 8.19
CA ALA A 48 -8.82 4.71 6.79
C ALA A 48 -9.26 5.94 6.00
N GLN A 49 -10.14 6.77 6.57
CA GLN A 49 -10.63 8.00 5.96
C GLN A 49 -9.48 9.00 5.74
N GLN A 50 -8.64 9.22 6.75
CA GLN A 50 -7.48 10.10 6.61
C GLN A 50 -6.48 9.58 5.59
N ALA A 51 -6.27 8.26 5.53
CA ALA A 51 -5.36 7.64 4.58
C ALA A 51 -5.80 7.78 3.11
N GLN A 52 -7.08 8.10 2.83
CA GLN A 52 -7.53 8.42 1.47
C GLN A 52 -6.91 9.73 0.94
N ASP A 53 -6.75 10.73 1.80
CA ASP A 53 -5.99 11.96 1.49
C ASP A 53 -4.50 11.77 1.85
N TRP A 54 -3.84 10.90 1.10
CA TRP A 54 -2.41 10.59 1.27
C TRP A 54 -1.49 11.81 1.12
N SER A 55 -2.00 12.96 0.67
CA SER A 55 -1.21 14.19 0.57
C SER A 55 -0.85 14.78 1.93
N LYS A 56 -1.55 14.36 2.99
CA LYS A 56 -1.32 14.82 4.37
C LYS A 56 -0.92 13.65 5.28
N PRO A 57 -0.17 13.92 6.35
CA PRO A 57 0.08 12.92 7.38
C PRO A 57 -1.20 12.56 8.13
N ILE A 58 -1.32 11.29 8.51
CA ILE A 58 -2.40 10.82 9.40
C ILE A 58 -2.17 11.36 10.82
N GLN A 59 -3.18 12.04 11.37
CA GLN A 59 -3.17 12.60 12.71
C GLN A 59 -4.36 12.04 13.50
N ILE A 60 -4.08 11.12 14.41
CA ILE A 60 -5.09 10.51 15.26
C ILE A 60 -4.50 10.23 16.65
N GLU A 61 -5.29 10.54 17.67
CA GLU A 61 -5.02 10.15 19.05
C GLU A 61 -5.39 8.68 19.23
N LEU A 62 -4.43 7.87 19.69
CA LEU A 62 -4.61 6.43 19.84
C LEU A 62 -5.26 6.07 21.18
N GLU A 63 -4.97 6.85 22.21
CA GLU A 63 -5.56 6.71 23.54
C GLU A 63 -7.07 6.99 23.49
N ASP A 64 -7.82 6.31 24.36
CA ASP A 64 -9.26 6.49 24.50
C ASP A 64 -9.67 6.21 25.94
N ASP A 65 -10.28 7.21 26.59
CA ASP A 65 -10.68 7.14 27.99
C ASP A 65 -11.73 6.04 28.26
N ARG A 66 -12.37 5.48 27.23
CA ARG A 66 -13.29 4.33 27.35
C ARG A 66 -12.55 3.02 27.62
N LEU A 67 -11.24 2.94 27.37
CA LEU A 67 -10.46 1.71 27.51
C LEU A 67 -9.51 1.79 28.70
N GLU A 68 -9.44 0.69 29.46
CA GLU A 68 -8.50 0.55 30.57
C GLU A 68 -7.76 -0.80 30.51
N GLY A 69 -6.62 -0.87 31.22
CA GLY A 69 -5.85 -2.10 31.39
C GLY A 69 -5.39 -2.76 30.09
N ASP A 70 -5.57 -4.08 29.99
CA ASP A 70 -5.10 -4.87 28.83
C ASP A 70 -5.71 -4.37 27.50
N TYR A 71 -6.98 -3.91 27.51
CA TYR A 71 -7.68 -3.48 26.30
C TYR A 71 -7.14 -2.14 25.77
N ALA A 72 -6.78 -1.20 26.65
CA ALA A 72 -6.13 0.05 26.26
C ALA A 72 -4.79 -0.22 25.58
N ILE A 73 -3.94 -1.04 26.20
CA ILE A 73 -2.62 -1.40 25.67
C ILE A 73 -2.73 -2.10 24.31
N MET A 74 -3.67 -3.03 24.17
CA MET A 74 -3.90 -3.70 22.90
C MET A 74 -4.43 -2.73 21.83
N ALA A 75 -5.38 -1.85 22.16
CA ALA A 75 -5.94 -0.91 21.19
C ALA A 75 -4.87 0.06 20.69
N GLU A 76 -4.10 0.66 21.59
CA GLU A 76 -3.02 1.59 21.26
C GLU A 76 -1.97 0.91 20.36
N PHE A 77 -1.55 -0.31 20.71
CA PHE A 77 -0.62 -1.08 19.90
C PHE A 77 -1.17 -1.31 18.49
N MET A 78 -2.40 -1.82 18.37
CA MET A 78 -2.99 -2.21 17.09
C MET A 78 -3.27 -1.01 16.19
N LEU A 79 -3.87 0.03 16.75
CA LEU A 79 -4.16 1.26 16.03
C LEU A 79 -2.87 2.01 15.66
N GLY A 80 -1.86 1.97 16.52
CA GLY A 80 -0.53 2.49 16.22
C GLY A 80 0.11 1.78 15.03
N GLN A 81 0.10 0.44 15.02
CA GLN A 81 0.60 -0.34 13.88
C GLN A 81 -0.17 -0.04 12.59
N LEU A 82 -1.50 0.08 12.67
CA LEU A 82 -2.34 0.42 11.53
C LEU A 82 -2.02 1.82 10.99
N ARG A 83 -1.98 2.83 11.87
CA ARG A 83 -1.64 4.22 11.55
C ARG A 83 -0.28 4.30 10.88
N ASP A 84 0.75 3.70 11.50
CA ASP A 84 2.12 3.79 11.02
C ASP A 84 2.28 3.10 9.66
N SER A 85 1.65 1.93 9.49
CA SER A 85 1.64 1.23 8.19
C SER A 85 0.95 2.03 7.09
N ALA A 86 -0.20 2.64 7.39
CA ALA A 86 -0.92 3.49 6.45
C ALA A 86 -0.13 4.77 6.12
N GLU A 87 0.51 5.39 7.10
CA GLU A 87 1.32 6.59 6.91
C GLU A 87 2.58 6.31 6.10
N GLU A 88 3.25 5.17 6.32
CA GLU A 88 4.37 4.72 5.49
C GLU A 88 3.97 4.55 4.04
N ARG A 89 2.77 3.97 3.79
CA ARG A 89 2.21 3.86 2.45
C ARG A 89 1.94 5.23 1.83
N ASN A 90 1.37 6.15 2.60
CA ASN A 90 1.09 7.51 2.11
C ASN A 90 2.39 8.28 1.81
N GLN A 91 3.41 8.13 2.64
CA GLN A 91 4.72 8.72 2.39
C GLN A 91 5.33 8.18 1.10
N TYR A 92 5.28 6.87 0.88
CA TYR A 92 5.71 6.27 -0.39
C TYR A 92 5.00 6.88 -1.61
N LEU A 93 3.68 7.10 -1.53
CA LEU A 93 2.92 7.75 -2.61
C LEU A 93 3.33 9.22 -2.81
N ARG A 94 3.60 9.96 -1.73
CA ARG A 94 4.12 11.32 -1.79
C ARG A 94 5.49 11.38 -2.44
N ASP A 95 6.38 10.45 -2.09
CA ASP A 95 7.71 10.36 -2.66
C ASP A 95 7.67 10.07 -4.16
N LEU A 96 6.81 9.14 -4.60
CA LEU A 96 6.59 8.87 -6.03
C LEU A 96 6.03 10.10 -6.78
N LYS A 97 5.10 10.84 -6.17
CA LYS A 97 4.59 12.09 -6.76
C LYS A 97 5.68 13.16 -6.86
N ALA A 98 6.53 13.28 -5.84
CA ALA A 98 7.66 14.20 -5.83
C ALA A 98 8.70 13.84 -6.91
N ALA A 99 8.91 12.54 -7.16
CA ALA A 99 9.69 12.03 -8.29
C ALA A 99 9.00 12.18 -9.66
N ASN A 100 7.80 12.78 -9.70
CA ASN A 100 7.02 13.00 -10.92
C ASN A 100 6.66 11.71 -11.68
N TRP A 101 6.56 10.58 -10.95
CA TRP A 101 6.38 9.25 -11.51
C TRP A 101 5.11 9.11 -12.36
N GLN A 102 4.03 9.80 -11.98
CA GLN A 102 2.75 9.81 -12.71
C GLN A 102 2.88 10.26 -14.17
N ASN A 103 3.93 11.02 -14.48
CA ASN A 103 4.20 11.56 -15.80
C ASN A 103 5.20 10.70 -16.59
N PHE A 104 5.60 9.52 -16.10
CA PHE A 104 6.59 8.63 -16.73
C PHE A 104 6.38 8.43 -18.25
N LEU A 105 5.14 8.18 -18.69
CA LEU A 105 4.78 8.00 -20.09
C LEU A 105 4.18 9.27 -20.75
N ASP A 106 4.35 10.45 -20.16
CA ASP A 106 3.94 11.70 -20.79
C ASP A 106 4.77 11.92 -22.07
N ILE A 107 4.11 11.88 -23.22
CA ILE A 107 4.76 11.98 -24.52
C ILE A 107 5.37 13.37 -24.77
N ASN A 108 4.81 14.44 -24.22
CA ASN A 108 5.38 15.78 -24.37
C ASN A 108 6.68 15.90 -23.61
N ARG A 109 6.70 15.41 -22.37
CA ARG A 109 7.90 15.34 -21.54
C ARG A 109 8.95 14.46 -22.21
N LEU A 110 8.60 13.24 -22.61
CA LEU A 110 9.51 12.30 -23.25
C LEU A 110 10.06 12.81 -24.58
N ALA A 111 9.25 13.49 -25.40
CA ALA A 111 9.73 14.06 -26.67
C ALA A 111 10.74 15.19 -26.44
N LYS A 112 10.54 15.99 -25.38
CA LYS A 112 11.52 17.00 -24.97
C LYS A 112 12.78 16.34 -24.41
N ASP A 113 12.63 15.38 -23.52
CA ASP A 113 13.74 14.68 -22.85
C ASP A 113 14.58 13.85 -23.84
N GLN A 114 13.97 13.30 -24.89
CA GLN A 114 14.69 12.65 -26.00
C GLN A 114 15.74 13.58 -26.63
N THR A 115 15.49 14.89 -26.73
CA THR A 115 16.47 15.85 -27.27
C THR A 115 17.65 16.08 -26.33
N GLN A 116 17.53 15.66 -25.08
CA GLN A 116 18.53 15.76 -24.03
C GLN A 116 19.11 14.39 -23.64
N ASP A 117 18.98 13.39 -24.51
CA ASP A 117 19.43 12.00 -24.28
C ASP A 117 18.80 11.36 -23.03
N TYR A 118 17.54 11.71 -22.76
CA TYR A 118 16.72 11.15 -21.69
C TYR A 118 17.21 11.33 -20.24
N LYS A 119 18.00 12.39 -19.99
CA LYS A 119 18.55 12.68 -18.66
C LYS A 119 17.47 12.79 -17.57
N GLU A 120 16.32 13.39 -17.87
CA GLU A 120 15.24 13.54 -16.89
C GLU A 120 14.62 12.17 -16.55
N THR A 121 14.33 11.35 -17.56
CA THR A 121 13.71 10.04 -17.37
C THR A 121 14.66 9.06 -16.65
N GLU A 122 15.97 9.10 -16.94
CA GLU A 122 16.96 8.30 -16.21
C GLU A 122 17.06 8.69 -14.74
N ALA A 123 17.09 10.00 -14.44
CA ALA A 123 17.10 10.49 -13.07
C ALA A 123 15.81 10.10 -12.32
N MET A 124 14.65 10.22 -12.98
CA MET A 124 13.35 9.80 -12.44
C MET A 124 13.34 8.31 -12.10
N LEU A 125 13.74 7.44 -13.03
CA LEU A 125 13.75 5.98 -12.79
C LEU A 125 14.68 5.63 -11.64
N LYS A 126 15.89 6.21 -11.60
CA LYS A 126 16.83 6.01 -10.49
C LYS A 126 16.21 6.40 -9.15
N GLN A 127 15.53 7.55 -9.08
CA GLN A 127 14.87 8.00 -7.86
C GLN A 127 13.71 7.09 -7.47
N VAL A 128 12.90 6.64 -8.44
CA VAL A 128 11.76 5.74 -8.18
C VAL A 128 12.22 4.38 -7.68
N HIS A 129 13.31 3.83 -8.22
CA HIS A 129 13.95 2.61 -7.68
C HIS A 129 14.37 2.80 -6.23
N GLN A 130 15.04 3.92 -5.91
CA GLN A 130 15.44 4.22 -4.53
C GLN A 130 14.25 4.34 -3.57
N ILE A 131 13.17 5.02 -3.99
CA ILE A 131 11.95 5.16 -3.20
C ILE A 131 11.33 3.78 -2.92
N MET A 132 11.29 2.92 -3.94
CA MET A 132 10.75 1.57 -3.83
C MET A 132 11.60 0.69 -2.89
N ASP A 133 12.92 0.76 -2.99
CA ASP A 133 13.84 0.05 -2.10
C ASP A 133 13.68 0.48 -0.64
N ILE A 134 13.61 1.80 -0.39
CA ILE A 134 13.39 2.34 0.96
C ILE A 134 12.07 1.84 1.53
N TYR A 135 10.99 1.87 0.74
CA TYR A 135 9.69 1.40 1.20
C TYR A 135 9.68 -0.11 1.46
N GLN A 136 10.34 -0.90 0.62
CA GLN A 136 10.52 -2.34 0.83
C GLN A 136 11.24 -2.62 2.15
N GLN A 137 12.33 -1.91 2.43
CA GLN A 137 13.10 -2.07 3.67
C GLN A 137 12.26 -1.74 4.90
N LYS A 138 11.49 -0.64 4.87
CA LYS A 138 10.58 -0.27 5.97
C LYS A 138 9.55 -1.35 6.26
N ILE A 139 8.91 -1.86 5.21
CA ILE A 139 7.94 -2.96 5.34
C ILE A 139 8.59 -4.19 5.97
N GLN A 140 9.74 -4.62 5.45
CA GLN A 140 10.44 -5.80 5.96
C GLN A 140 10.86 -5.66 7.42
N GLN A 141 11.38 -4.49 7.80
CA GLN A 141 11.76 -4.21 9.17
C GLN A 141 10.55 -4.23 10.10
N ARG A 142 9.47 -3.53 9.74
CA ARG A 142 8.24 -3.50 10.52
C ARG A 142 7.67 -4.89 10.71
N ASP A 143 7.61 -5.70 9.65
CA ASP A 143 7.04 -7.05 9.72
C ASP A 143 7.88 -7.99 10.60
N ALA A 144 9.21 -7.85 10.55
CA ALA A 144 10.12 -8.61 11.41
C ALA A 144 9.95 -8.26 12.89
N GLU A 145 9.75 -6.98 13.21
CA GLU A 145 9.64 -6.50 14.60
C GLU A 145 8.23 -6.61 15.19
N LEU A 146 7.18 -6.67 14.36
CA LEU A 146 5.78 -6.60 14.78
C LEU A 146 5.42 -7.69 15.79
N ILE A 147 5.80 -8.93 15.48
CA ILE A 147 5.52 -10.10 16.33
C ILE A 147 6.29 -10.04 17.65
N ASP A 148 7.55 -9.59 17.61
CA ASP A 148 8.39 -9.48 18.81
C ASP A 148 7.86 -8.39 19.75
N LYS A 149 7.44 -7.24 19.20
CA LYS A 149 6.80 -6.16 19.97
C LYS A 149 5.49 -6.64 20.61
N ALA A 150 4.65 -7.38 19.87
CA ALA A 150 3.42 -7.94 20.41
C ALA A 150 3.66 -8.92 21.57
N GLN A 151 4.74 -9.70 21.52
CA GLN A 151 5.12 -10.63 22.60
C GLN A 151 5.66 -9.94 23.87
N GLN A 152 6.09 -8.69 23.76
CA GLN A 152 6.63 -7.92 24.87
C GLN A 152 5.60 -7.01 25.55
N LEU A 153 4.37 -6.93 25.01
CA LEU A 153 3.30 -6.12 25.60
C LEU A 153 2.98 -6.58 27.03
N ASP A 154 2.85 -5.61 27.93
CA ASP A 154 2.47 -5.83 29.34
C ASP A 154 0.96 -6.10 29.48
N ILE A 155 0.53 -7.19 28.84
CA ILE A 155 -0.84 -7.70 28.88
C ILE A 155 -0.85 -9.16 29.34
N LYS A 156 -2.02 -9.61 29.82
CA LYS A 156 -2.23 -11.03 30.18
C LYS A 156 -1.81 -11.97 29.06
N ASN A 157 -1.14 -13.07 29.42
CA ASN A 157 -0.56 -14.03 28.46
C ASN A 157 -1.57 -14.56 27.43
N ARG A 158 -2.83 -14.79 27.83
CA ARG A 158 -3.89 -15.24 26.90
C ARG A 158 -4.11 -14.26 25.73
N TYR A 159 -4.11 -12.96 26.02
CA TYR A 159 -4.34 -11.92 25.03
C TYR A 159 -3.12 -11.76 24.13
N ARG A 160 -1.93 -11.82 24.72
CA ARG A 160 -0.66 -11.82 23.99
C ARG A 160 -0.57 -12.97 22.98
N GLN A 161 -0.93 -14.19 23.39
CA GLN A 161 -0.94 -15.35 22.50
C GLN A 161 -1.93 -15.19 21.34
N GLN A 162 -3.16 -14.75 21.64
CA GLN A 162 -4.17 -14.50 20.62
C GLN A 162 -3.73 -13.40 19.65
N LEU A 163 -3.27 -12.25 20.16
CA LEU A 163 -2.74 -11.14 19.36
C LEU A 163 -1.61 -11.60 18.43
N THR A 164 -0.62 -12.31 18.98
CA THR A 164 0.53 -12.78 18.21
C THR A 164 0.14 -13.75 17.10
N GLN A 165 -0.82 -14.65 17.38
CA GLN A 165 -1.33 -15.58 16.38
C GLN A 165 -2.06 -14.84 15.26
N ASN A 166 -2.93 -13.90 15.63
CA ASN A 166 -3.68 -13.06 14.70
C ASN A 166 -2.77 -12.26 13.77
N LEU A 167 -1.69 -11.68 14.30
CA LEU A 167 -0.71 -10.94 13.51
C LEU A 167 0.03 -11.84 12.50
N LYS A 168 0.38 -13.07 12.90
CA LYS A 168 1.02 -14.05 11.99
C LYS A 168 0.11 -14.45 10.84
N ASP A 169 -1.15 -14.74 11.14
CA ASP A 169 -2.14 -15.13 10.13
C ASP A 169 -2.45 -13.96 9.17
N SER A 170 -2.42 -12.73 9.69
CA SER A 170 -2.56 -11.50 8.91
C SER A 170 -1.40 -11.26 7.94
N GLN A 171 -0.16 -11.40 8.41
CA GLN A 171 1.04 -11.21 7.59
C GLN A 171 1.08 -12.16 6.38
N GLN A 172 0.72 -13.44 6.59
CA GLN A 172 0.73 -14.44 5.52
C GLN A 172 -0.26 -14.15 4.39
N ASN A 173 -1.32 -13.38 4.67
CA ASN A 173 -2.39 -13.08 3.71
C ASN A 173 -2.49 -11.58 3.39
N SER A 174 -1.41 -10.82 3.62
CA SER A 174 -1.42 -9.37 3.44
C SER A 174 -1.45 -8.98 1.96
N ASN A 175 -2.62 -8.52 1.54
CA ASN A 175 -2.85 -7.92 0.22
C ASN A 175 -1.93 -6.69 -0.03
N ALA A 176 -1.45 -6.03 1.02
CA ALA A 176 -0.50 -4.92 0.87
C ALA A 176 0.83 -5.39 0.27
N HIS A 177 1.33 -6.58 0.65
CA HIS A 177 2.49 -7.19 0.01
C HIS A 177 2.19 -7.55 -1.44
N VAL A 178 1.05 -8.17 -1.71
CA VAL A 178 0.65 -8.55 -3.08
C VAL A 178 0.63 -7.32 -3.99
N ILE A 179 0.03 -6.22 -3.54
CA ILE A 179 -0.01 -4.98 -4.32
C ILE A 179 1.40 -4.42 -4.52
N PHE A 180 2.23 -4.40 -3.48
CA PHE A 180 3.60 -3.91 -3.62
C PHE A 180 4.45 -4.76 -4.59
N GLU A 181 4.25 -6.09 -4.62
CA GLU A 181 4.88 -6.95 -5.63
C GLU A 181 4.44 -6.60 -7.06
N ILE A 182 3.16 -6.27 -7.26
CA ILE A 182 2.66 -5.80 -8.57
C ILE A 182 3.31 -4.45 -8.93
N GLU A 183 3.51 -3.55 -7.96
CA GLU A 183 4.19 -2.26 -8.20
C GLU A 183 5.65 -2.45 -8.64
N LYS A 184 6.37 -3.40 -8.02
CA LYS A 184 7.73 -3.78 -8.47
C LYS A 184 7.74 -4.31 -9.90
N GLN A 185 6.76 -5.16 -10.25
CA GLN A 185 6.62 -5.65 -11.62
C GLN A 185 6.32 -4.50 -12.59
N ASN A 186 5.44 -3.56 -12.22
CA ASN A 186 5.16 -2.37 -13.02
C ASN A 186 6.41 -1.52 -13.26
N LEU A 187 7.26 -1.33 -12.25
CA LEU A 187 8.52 -0.60 -12.40
C LEU A 187 9.47 -1.32 -13.37
N ALA A 188 9.62 -2.65 -13.25
CA ALA A 188 10.44 -3.43 -14.18
C ALA A 188 9.91 -3.35 -15.64
N LYS A 189 8.58 -3.30 -15.83
CA LYS A 189 7.98 -3.08 -17.17
C LYS A 189 8.20 -1.67 -17.67
N ALA A 190 8.21 -0.68 -16.79
CA ALA A 190 8.54 0.69 -17.14
C ALA A 190 10.01 0.83 -17.59
N ASP A 191 10.95 0.18 -16.90
CA ASP A 191 12.35 0.11 -17.33
C ASP A 191 12.46 -0.51 -18.74
N ALA A 192 11.75 -1.60 -18.99
CA ALA A 192 11.72 -2.24 -20.31
C ALA A 192 11.11 -1.33 -21.40
N LEU A 193 10.01 -0.63 -21.09
CA LEU A 193 9.42 0.36 -22.01
C LEU A 193 10.40 1.48 -22.33
N PHE A 194 11.10 1.98 -21.32
CA PHE A 194 12.10 3.03 -21.50
C PHE A 194 13.27 2.54 -22.35
N ALA A 195 13.73 1.30 -22.16
CA ALA A 195 14.76 0.69 -23.01
C ALA A 195 14.33 0.63 -24.49
N VAL A 196 13.06 0.32 -24.78
CA VAL A 196 12.50 0.37 -26.15
C VAL A 196 12.53 1.80 -26.70
N LEU A 197 12.12 2.79 -25.90
CA LEU A 197 12.15 4.21 -26.29
C LEU A 197 13.57 4.75 -26.55
N LYS A 198 14.58 4.28 -25.82
CA LYS A 198 15.98 4.63 -26.07
C LYS A 198 16.53 3.95 -27.32
N LYS A 199 16.20 2.68 -27.52
CA LYS A 199 16.77 1.84 -28.58
C LYS A 199 16.24 2.20 -29.97
N TYR A 200 14.95 2.50 -30.08
CA TYR A 200 14.29 2.71 -31.37
C TYR A 200 14.00 4.18 -31.63
N LYS A 201 14.17 4.59 -32.89
CA LYS A 201 13.77 5.92 -33.31
C LYS A 201 12.24 6.05 -33.27
N TRP A 202 11.76 7.11 -32.66
CA TRP A 202 10.35 7.47 -32.64
C TRP A 202 10.20 8.99 -32.65
N GLN A 203 9.00 9.46 -32.98
CA GLN A 203 8.61 10.86 -32.90
C GLN A 203 7.20 10.99 -32.34
N LYS A 204 6.89 12.13 -31.72
CA LYS A 204 5.52 12.46 -31.33
C LYS A 204 4.69 12.76 -32.58
N LYS A 205 3.59 12.03 -32.76
CA LYS A 205 2.58 12.34 -33.78
C LYS A 205 1.19 12.03 -33.23
N ASN A 206 0.26 12.98 -33.34
CA ASN A 206 -1.12 12.83 -32.84
C ASN A 206 -1.19 12.35 -31.37
N ASN A 207 -0.28 12.85 -30.53
CA ASN A 207 -0.15 12.46 -29.12
C ASN A 207 0.20 10.98 -28.88
N MET A 208 0.82 10.31 -29.86
CA MET A 208 1.28 8.92 -29.79
C MET A 208 2.76 8.78 -30.18
N PHE A 209 3.39 7.72 -29.69
CA PHE A 209 4.74 7.31 -30.08
C PHE A 209 4.68 6.71 -31.49
N MET A 210 5.11 7.48 -32.49
CA MET A 210 5.25 6.99 -33.85
C MET A 210 6.65 6.41 -34.02
N PHE A 211 6.78 5.09 -33.90
CA PHE A 211 8.02 4.38 -34.20
C PHE A 211 8.21 4.23 -35.72
N TYR A 212 9.47 4.17 -36.14
CA TYR A 212 9.85 3.91 -37.54
C TYR A 212 10.04 2.41 -37.84
N ASP A 213 10.04 1.57 -36.80
CA ASP A 213 10.24 0.12 -36.87
C ASP A 213 9.03 -0.60 -36.28
N ASP A 214 8.43 -1.52 -37.05
CA ASP A 214 7.29 -2.34 -36.62
C ASP A 214 7.61 -3.21 -35.40
N LYS A 215 8.87 -3.64 -35.25
CA LYS A 215 9.32 -4.39 -34.07
C LYS A 215 9.19 -3.56 -32.81
N ALA A 216 9.55 -2.27 -32.88
CA ALA A 216 9.43 -1.35 -31.75
C ALA A 216 7.96 -1.15 -31.34
N VAL A 217 7.05 -1.03 -32.32
CA VAL A 217 5.61 -0.91 -32.06
C VAL A 217 5.09 -2.16 -31.33
N LYS A 218 5.48 -3.36 -31.76
CA LYS A 218 5.06 -4.61 -31.14
C LYS A 218 5.59 -4.74 -29.71
N GLU A 219 6.88 -4.50 -29.50
CA GLU A 219 7.53 -4.56 -28.18
C GLU A 219 6.90 -3.54 -27.21
N PHE A 220 6.75 -2.29 -27.65
CA PHE A 220 6.16 -1.23 -26.83
C PHE A 220 4.72 -1.54 -26.43
N ASN A 221 3.87 -1.93 -27.38
CA ASN A 221 2.46 -2.21 -27.11
C ASN A 221 2.27 -3.46 -26.24
N ALA A 222 3.12 -4.48 -26.39
CA ALA A 222 3.08 -5.67 -25.52
C ALA A 222 3.39 -5.30 -24.07
N LEU A 223 4.48 -4.57 -23.82
CA LEU A 223 4.86 -4.11 -22.49
C LEU A 223 3.80 -3.17 -21.89
N TYR A 224 3.25 -2.25 -22.69
CA TYR A 224 2.19 -1.36 -22.22
C TYR A 224 0.94 -2.13 -21.81
N LYS A 225 0.55 -3.16 -22.57
CA LYS A 225 -0.57 -4.03 -22.22
C LYS A 225 -0.32 -4.78 -20.91
N GLU A 226 0.88 -5.30 -20.71
CA GLU A 226 1.24 -5.97 -19.45
C GLU A 226 1.10 -5.03 -18.24
N ILE A 227 1.50 -3.76 -18.35
CA ILE A 227 1.27 -2.76 -17.29
C ILE A 227 -0.24 -2.54 -17.04
N LEU A 228 -1.06 -2.50 -18.08
CA LEU A 228 -2.51 -2.39 -17.92
C LEU A 228 -3.11 -3.61 -17.20
N ASP A 229 -2.63 -4.81 -17.54
CA ASP A 229 -3.07 -6.05 -16.90
C ASP A 229 -2.64 -6.11 -15.43
N LEU A 230 -1.41 -5.71 -15.11
CA LEU A 230 -0.91 -5.57 -13.74
C LEU A 230 -1.75 -4.56 -12.93
N ASN A 231 -2.08 -3.41 -13.51
CA ASN A 231 -2.95 -2.43 -12.86
C ASN A 231 -4.37 -2.97 -12.61
N LYS A 232 -4.90 -3.78 -13.52
CA LYS A 232 -6.19 -4.45 -13.33
C LYS A 232 -6.12 -5.48 -12.21
N GLN A 233 -5.04 -6.27 -12.12
CA GLN A 233 -4.83 -7.22 -11.02
C GLN A 233 -4.75 -6.49 -9.69
N MET A 234 -4.03 -5.37 -9.62
CA MET A 234 -3.95 -4.53 -8.42
C MET A 234 -5.34 -4.05 -7.96
N GLN A 235 -6.18 -3.60 -8.90
CA GLN A 235 -7.57 -3.21 -8.60
C GLN A 235 -8.41 -4.39 -8.10
N GLN A 236 -8.24 -5.58 -8.69
CA GLN A 236 -8.95 -6.78 -8.26
C GLN A 236 -8.57 -7.18 -6.82
N VAL A 237 -7.28 -7.15 -6.48
CA VAL A 237 -6.79 -7.41 -5.12
C VAL A 237 -7.40 -6.41 -4.14
N ALA A 238 -7.44 -5.13 -4.50
CA ALA A 238 -8.02 -4.10 -3.65
C ALA A 238 -9.55 -4.25 -3.48
N SER A 239 -10.30 -4.53 -4.55
CA SER A 239 -11.76 -4.69 -4.51
C SER A 239 -12.22 -5.99 -3.86
N ALA A 240 -11.47 -7.09 -4.01
CA ALA A 240 -11.77 -8.35 -3.32
C ALA A 240 -11.72 -8.16 -1.79
N ASN A 241 -10.83 -7.28 -1.33
CA ASN A 241 -10.70 -6.97 0.08
C ASN A 241 -11.87 -6.12 0.61
N GLN A 242 -12.29 -5.09 -0.12
CA GLN A 242 -13.46 -4.30 0.26
C GLN A 242 -14.71 -5.19 0.46
N LYS A 243 -14.93 -6.15 -0.44
CA LYS A 243 -16.03 -7.11 -0.30
C LYS A 243 -15.86 -8.09 0.86
N ALA A 244 -14.62 -8.46 1.19
CA ALA A 244 -14.35 -9.33 2.34
C ALA A 244 -14.58 -8.60 3.68
N VAL A 245 -14.39 -7.28 3.72
CA VAL A 245 -14.77 -6.41 4.85
C VAL A 245 -16.28 -6.27 4.94
N GLU A 246 -16.94 -5.89 3.84
CA GLU A 246 -18.39 -5.67 3.77
C GLU A 246 -19.20 -6.94 4.13
N ASN A 247 -18.69 -8.14 3.83
CA ASN A 247 -19.36 -9.40 4.18
C ASN A 247 -19.09 -9.87 5.63
N LYS A 248 -18.20 -9.19 6.36
CA LYS A 248 -17.89 -9.47 7.77
C LYS A 248 -18.49 -8.46 8.73
N LEU A 249 -19.05 -7.36 8.22
CA LEU A 249 -19.92 -6.40 8.91
C LEU A 249 -21.39 -6.84 8.79
#